data_AF-A0A0M2HLW0-F1
#
_entry.id   AF-A0A0M2HLW0-F1
#
_cell.length_a   1.000
_cell.length_b   1.000
_cell.length_c   1.000
_cell.angle_alpha   90.00
_cell.angle_beta   90.00
_cell.angle_gamma   90.00
#
_symmetry.space_group_name_H-M   'P 1'
#
loop_
_entity.id
_entity.type
_entity.pdbx_description
1 polymer ?
#
loop_
_entity_poly.entity_id
_entity_poly.type
_entity_poly.pdbx_seq_one_letter_code
_entity_poly.pdbx_strand_id
1 'polypeptide(L)' 'MEIGEAVKDLAPSVTKTEPGIPWNEIARMRDHLAHRYFDTTHAIVTSTARNDIPELADAVERLLRE' A
#
# COMPACT_ATOMS: atom_id res chain seq x y z
N MET A 1 6.49 -4.00 -5.48
CA MET A 1 6.06 -4.22 -6.88
C MET A 1 4.68 -4.84 -6.86
N GLU A 2 4.55 -6.11 -6.51
CA GLU A 2 3.28 -6.86 -6.50
C GLU A 2 2.11 -6.17 -5.78
N ILE A 3 2.31 -5.69 -4.54
CA ILE A 3 1.24 -5.02 -3.77
C ILE A 3 0.71 -3.77 -4.52
N GLY A 4 1.62 -2.94 -5.03
CA GLY A 4 1.23 -1.72 -5.75
C GLY A 4 0.54 -2.01 -7.08
N GLU A 5 0.94 -3.06 -7.80
CA GLU A 5 0.26 -3.47 -9.03
C GLU A 5 -1.12 -4.06 -8.71
N ALA A 6 -1.25 -4.93 -7.71
CA ALA A 6 -2.54 -5.47 -7.29
C ALA A 6 -3.54 -4.37 -6.87
N VAL A 7 -3.08 -3.32 -6.20
CA VAL A 7 -3.93 -2.19 -5.82
C VAL A 7 -4.42 -1.39 -7.03
N LYS A 8 -3.64 -1.29 -8.12
CA LYS A 8 -4.09 -0.58 -9.34
C LYS A 8 -5.28 -1.25 -10.02
N ASP A 9 -5.38 -2.57 -9.88
CA ASP A 9 -6.44 -3.37 -10.49
C ASP A 9 -7.74 -3.36 -9.65
N LEU A 10 -7.71 -2.81 -8.43
CA LEU A 10 -8.91 -2.69 -7.61
C LEU A 10 -9.88 -1.65 -8.17
N ALA A 11 -11.15 -2.03 -8.24
CA ALA A 11 -12.20 -1.10 -8.64
C ALA A 11 -12.36 0.03 -7.62
N PRO A 12 -12.68 1.28 -8.05
CA PRO A 12 -12.91 2.38 -7.13
C PRO A 12 -14.03 2.15 -6.11
N SER A 13 -14.99 1.28 -6.42
CA SER A 13 -16.04 0.90 -5.47
C SER A 13 -15.49 0.14 -4.27
N VAL A 14 -14.43 -0.67 -4.47
CA VAL A 14 -13.77 -1.46 -3.42
C VAL A 14 -12.91 -0.55 -2.56
N THR A 15 -12.10 0.33 -3.15
CA THR A 15 -11.23 1.22 -2.36
C THR A 15 -12.01 2.29 -1.59
N LYS A 16 -13.21 2.65 -2.05
CA LYS A 16 -14.11 3.59 -1.35
C LYS A 16 -14.70 3.07 -0.04
N THR A 17 -14.76 1.76 0.19
CA THR A 17 -15.24 1.21 1.46
C THR A 17 -14.18 1.33 2.57
N GLU A 18 -12.91 1.52 2.19
CA GLU A 18 -11.77 1.68 3.10
C GLU A 18 -11.04 3.03 2.84
N PRO A 19 -11.68 4.18 3.09
CA PRO A 19 -11.14 5.50 2.73
C PRO A 19 -9.95 5.95 3.60
N GLY A 20 -9.70 5.28 4.72
CA GLY A 20 -8.54 5.55 5.59
C GLY A 20 -7.22 5.06 4.99
N ILE A 21 -7.28 4.16 4.01
CA ILE A 21 -6.09 3.57 3.39
C ILE A 21 -5.63 4.44 2.20
N PRO A 22 -4.35 4.82 2.11
CA PRO A 22 -3.83 5.68 1.05
C PRO A 22 -3.60 4.90 -0.26
N TRP A 23 -4.66 4.35 -0.86
CA TRP A 23 -4.61 3.47 -2.04
C TRP A 23 -3.79 4.04 -3.21
N ASN A 24 -3.93 5.33 -3.49
CA ASN A 24 -3.20 6.00 -4.58
C ASN A 24 -1.69 6.03 -4.33
N GLU A 25 -1.25 6.15 -3.08
CA GLU A 25 0.17 6.14 -2.70
C GLU A 25 0.73 4.72 -2.79
N ILE A 26 -0.04 3.73 -2.34
CA ILE A 26 0.32 2.31 -2.42
C ILE A 26 0.46 1.86 -3.89
N ALA A 27 -0.46 2.27 -4.76
CA ALA A 27 -0.37 2.02 -6.21
C ALA A 27 0.91 2.61 -6.84
N ARG A 28 1.38 3.74 -6.32
CA ARG A 28 2.58 4.46 -6.79
C ARG A 28 3.86 4.04 -6.07
N MET A 29 3.76 3.17 -5.08
CA MET A 29 4.86 2.78 -4.20
C MET A 29 6.04 2.14 -4.97
N ARG A 30 5.76 1.46 -6.09
CA ARG A 30 6.78 1.03 -7.05
C ARG A 30 7.65 2.20 -7.52
N ASP A 31 7.01 3.26 -8.00
CA ASP A 31 7.70 4.37 -8.64
C ASP A 31 8.53 5.15 -7.61
N HIS A 32 8.11 5.15 -6.34
CA HIS A 32 8.87 5.72 -5.23
C HIS A 32 10.09 4.88 -4.84
N LEU A 33 9.93 3.56 -4.70
CA LEU A 33 11.03 2.67 -4.33
C LEU A 33 12.07 2.51 -5.45
N ALA A 34 11.65 2.57 -6.71
CA ALA A 34 12.57 2.45 -7.86
C ALA A 34 13.43 3.71 -8.11
N HIS A 35 12.94 4.91 -7.75
CA HIS A 35 13.60 6.18 -8.13
C HIS A 35 14.28 6.94 -6.97
N ARG A 36 14.07 6.57 -5.69
CA ARG A 36 14.58 7.34 -4.52
C ARG A 36 15.44 6.53 -3.54
N TYR A 37 15.96 5.38 -3.94
CA TYR A 37 16.51 4.38 -3.01
C TYR A 37 17.89 4.70 -2.37
N PHE A 38 18.58 5.80 -2.72
CA PHE A 38 20.02 5.87 -2.47
C PHE A 38 20.52 6.49 -1.15
N ASP A 39 19.72 7.20 -0.34
CA ASP A 39 20.29 7.83 0.88
C ASP A 39 19.41 7.82 2.16
N THR A 40 18.21 7.22 2.18
CA THR A 40 17.27 7.37 3.34
C THR A 40 16.57 6.08 3.78
N THR A 41 17.03 4.92 3.31
CA THR A 41 16.09 3.87 2.87
C THR A 41 15.71 2.81 3.91
N HIS A 42 16.60 2.39 4.81
CA HIS A 42 16.30 1.22 5.65
C HIS A 42 15.24 1.52 6.72
N ALA A 43 15.28 2.72 7.33
CA ALA A 43 14.30 3.13 8.33
C ALA A 43 12.90 3.26 7.76
N ILE A 44 12.78 3.82 6.54
CA ILE A 44 11.50 3.98 5.83
C ILE A 44 10.93 2.61 5.47
N VAL A 45 11.73 1.74 4.83
CA VAL A 45 11.29 0.39 4.48
C VAL A 45 10.90 -0.41 5.73
N THR A 46 11.67 -0.30 6.81
CA THR A 46 11.37 -0.97 8.07
C THR A 46 10.09 -0.43 8.71
N SER A 47 9.87 0.88 8.68
CA SER A 47 8.64 1.51 9.18
C SER A 47 7.44 1.06 8.36
N THR A 48 7.52 1.12 7.04
CA THR A 48 6.43 0.69 6.16
C THR A 48 6.09 -0.78 6.36
N ALA A 49 7.10 -1.65 6.43
CA ALA A 49 6.87 -3.07 6.67
C ALA A 49 6.24 -3.37 8.05
N ARG A 50 6.53 -2.56 9.07
CA ARG A 50 6.06 -2.81 10.45
C ARG A 50 4.78 -2.07 10.82
N ASN A 51 4.49 -0.94 10.20
CA ASN A 51 3.40 -0.05 10.59
C ASN A 51 2.32 0.01 9.49
N ASP A 52 2.73 0.30 8.25
CA ASP A 52 1.77 0.55 7.16
C ASP A 52 1.21 -0.75 6.56
N ILE A 53 2.05 -1.79 6.43
CA ILE A 53 1.63 -3.09 5.85
C ILE A 53 0.60 -3.82 6.71
N PRO A 54 0.71 -3.88 8.06
CA PRO A 54 -0.35 -4.46 8.90
C PRO A 54 -1.70 -3.73 8.75
N GLU A 55 -1.70 -2.40 8.69
CA GLU A 55 -2.93 -1.62 8.50
C GLU A 55 -3.61 -1.95 7.15
N LEU A 56 -2.81 -2.07 6.09
CA LEU A 56 -3.27 -2.51 4.78
C LEU A 56 -3.83 -3.94 4.83
N ALA A 57 -3.17 -4.86 5.54
CA ALA A 57 -3.63 -6.23 5.69
C ALA A 57 -4.99 -6.29 6.38
N ASP A 58 -5.17 -5.54 7.48
CA ASP A 58 -6.45 -5.48 8.20
C ASP A 58 -7.58 -4.95 7.31
N ALA A 59 -7.30 -3.95 6.47
CA ALA A 59 -8.27 -3.44 5.48
C ALA A 59 -8.64 -4.49 4.45
N VAL A 60 -7.65 -5.22 3.91
CA VAL A 60 -7.90 -6.32 2.97
C VAL A 60 -8.75 -7.41 3.63
N GLU A 61 -8.50 -7.77 4.89
CA GLU A 61 -9.32 -8.76 5.56
C GLU A 61 -10.77 -8.29 5.78
N ARG A 62 -11.00 -6.99 6.03
CA ARG A 62 -12.36 -6.43 6.11
C ARG A 62 -13.07 -6.53 4.76
N LEU A 63 -12.39 -6.16 3.68
CA LEU A 63 -12.91 -6.26 2.31
C LEU A 63 -13.28 -7.71 1.91
N LEU A 64 -12.55 -8.71 2.41
CA LEU A 64 -12.83 -10.13 2.12
C LEU A 64 -13.97 -10.73 2.96
N ARG A 65 -14.44 -10.02 3.99
CA ARG A 65 -15.53 -10.47 4.88
C ARG A 65 -16.91 -9.94 4.44
N GLU A 66 -16.97 -9.16 3.36
CA GLU A 66 -18.19 -8.73 2.65
C GLU A 66 -18.55 -9.68 1.50
#